data_AF-A0A7Y2P2G0-F1
#
_entry.id   AF-A0A7Y2P2G0-F1
#
_cell.length_a   1.000
_cell.length_b   1.000
_cell.length_c   1.000
_cell.angle_alpha   90.00
_cell.angle_beta   90.00
_cell.angle_gamma   90.00
#
_symmetry.space_group_name_H-M   'P 1'
#
loop_
_entity.id
_entity.type
_entity.pdbx_description
1 polymer ?
#
loop_
_entity_poly.entity_id
_entity_poly.type
_entity_poly.pdbx_seq_one_letter_code
_entity_poly.pdbx_strand_id
1 'polypeptide(L)'
;MINAPLPRIDIDEDLRSLLLPFSRLQEGEVWEDPEGKHKVGCVDAADKKDILKNSACNKATLAIQDPPYNFVAFGKRKAEKFISWCKEWIENSNACLKNDSSLYVWLGADQNNHYQPLPQFITMMEDSGFTSKSFITMRNQRGYGTQKNWMAVRQEMLFYVKGNPEFNVEAGYTDIPKILKGYYKTVNGKETDNIERGKSDFIRAGNVWVDIQQIFYRMEENVNGCYAQKPLKAIERIISASSSKEELVIDFFSHAGTTLLAAEKLNRSCFTADIDPIFCEITIRRLERYRESGKTGWQNSNPFLEEILKSKIIRKYFRDRYEIEYDDAKVGADN
;
A
#
# COMPACT_ATOMS: atom_id res chain seq x y z
N MET A 1 -16.68 18.84 -14.03
CA MET A 1 -16.24 17.51 -13.54
C MET A 1 -15.75 16.67 -14.71
N ILE A 2 -14.43 16.58 -14.82
CA ILE A 2 -13.71 15.77 -15.80
C ILE A 2 -14.00 14.27 -15.59
N ASN A 3 -14.22 13.53 -16.68
CA ASN A 3 -14.27 12.06 -16.68
C ASN A 3 -13.27 11.52 -17.70
N ALA A 4 -12.06 11.24 -17.24
CA ALA A 4 -10.90 10.85 -18.02
C ALA A 4 -10.19 9.62 -17.39
N PRO A 5 -10.87 8.46 -17.33
CA PRO A 5 -10.38 7.27 -16.66
C PRO A 5 -9.22 6.62 -17.44
N LEU A 6 -8.18 6.21 -16.71
CA LEU A 6 -7.06 5.42 -17.23
C LEU A 6 -7.34 3.92 -16.99
N PRO A 7 -7.43 3.09 -18.06
CA PRO A 7 -7.52 1.64 -17.94
C PRO A 7 -6.32 1.02 -17.20
N ARG A 8 -6.48 -0.24 -16.78
CA ARG A 8 -5.42 -0.99 -16.08
C ARG A 8 -4.18 -1.14 -16.96
N ILE A 9 -3.08 -0.57 -16.50
CA ILE A 9 -1.78 -0.57 -17.19
C ILE A 9 -1.14 -1.97 -17.17
N ASP A 10 -1.39 -2.74 -16.11
CA ASP A 10 -0.76 -4.05 -15.85
C ASP A 10 -1.24 -5.20 -16.75
N ILE A 11 -2.25 -4.96 -17.60
CA ILE A 11 -2.83 -5.96 -18.52
C ILE A 11 -2.88 -5.47 -19.98
N ASP A 12 -2.28 -4.32 -20.28
CA ASP A 12 -2.24 -3.75 -21.62
C ASP A 12 -0.82 -3.26 -21.92
N GLU A 13 -0.03 -4.15 -22.56
CA GLU A 13 1.37 -3.89 -22.92
C GLU A 13 1.51 -2.77 -23.97
N ASP A 14 0.51 -2.55 -24.82
CA ASP A 14 0.50 -1.47 -25.82
C ASP A 14 0.27 -0.12 -25.11
N LEU A 15 -0.73 -0.04 -24.23
CA LEU A 15 -0.97 1.14 -23.39
C LEU A 15 0.24 1.45 -22.51
N ARG A 16 0.85 0.42 -21.91
CA ARG A 16 2.09 0.54 -21.14
C ARG A 16 3.21 1.13 -22.01
N SER A 17 3.43 0.58 -23.20
CA SER A 17 4.46 1.06 -24.14
C SER A 17 4.21 2.50 -24.62
N LEU A 18 2.95 2.92 -24.73
CA LEU A 18 2.56 4.29 -25.08
C LEU A 18 2.77 5.31 -23.94
N LEU A 19 2.71 4.88 -22.68
CA LEU A 19 2.87 5.73 -21.50
C LEU A 19 4.30 5.74 -20.94
N LEU A 20 5.06 4.66 -21.14
CA LEU A 20 6.43 4.50 -20.66
C LEU A 20 7.35 5.71 -20.97
N PRO A 21 7.31 6.36 -22.16
CA PRO A 21 8.14 7.53 -22.47
C PRO A 21 7.92 8.77 -21.60
N PHE A 22 6.87 8.80 -20.76
CA PHE A 22 6.59 9.89 -19.81
C PHE A 22 7.06 9.59 -18.37
N SER A 23 7.74 8.47 -18.18
CA SER A 23 8.35 8.07 -16.90
C SER A 23 9.72 8.72 -16.74
N ARG A 24 9.99 9.35 -15.59
CA ARG A 24 11.28 9.98 -15.29
C ARG A 24 12.41 9.00 -14.98
N LEU A 25 12.07 7.76 -14.64
CA LEU A 25 13.04 6.72 -14.26
C LEU A 25 13.06 5.58 -15.27
N GLN A 26 14.24 4.99 -15.41
CA GLN A 26 14.48 3.70 -16.04
C GLN A 26 14.89 2.66 -14.98
N GLU A 27 14.93 1.39 -15.38
CA GLU A 27 15.38 0.29 -14.52
C GLU A 27 16.77 0.56 -13.92
N GLY A 28 16.90 0.41 -12.60
CA GLY A 28 18.12 0.70 -11.84
C GLY A 28 18.26 2.15 -11.35
N GLU A 29 17.39 3.07 -11.79
CA GLU A 29 17.45 4.49 -11.42
C GLU A 29 16.64 4.83 -10.15
N VAL A 30 16.97 5.96 -9.54
CA VAL A 30 16.30 6.49 -8.35
C VAL A 30 16.00 7.98 -8.53
N TRP A 31 14.75 8.34 -8.31
CA TRP A 31 14.34 9.73 -8.13
C TRP A 31 14.54 10.12 -6.68
N GLU A 32 15.21 11.25 -6.44
CA GLU A 32 15.30 11.87 -5.13
C GLU A 32 14.38 13.09 -5.08
N ASP A 33 13.62 13.19 -3.99
CA ASP A 33 12.74 14.32 -3.72
C ASP A 33 13.54 15.63 -3.66
N PRO A 34 13.14 16.69 -4.41
CA PRO A 34 13.77 18.01 -4.31
C PRO A 34 13.79 18.60 -2.89
N GLU A 35 12.85 18.19 -2.02
CA GLU A 35 12.84 18.57 -0.59
C GLU A 35 13.69 17.64 0.30
N GLY A 36 14.31 16.60 -0.27
CA GLY A 36 15.22 15.66 0.40
C GLY A 36 14.56 14.63 1.32
N LYS A 37 13.21 14.56 1.35
CA LYS A 37 12.43 13.74 2.29
C LYS A 37 12.12 12.34 1.77
N HIS A 38 11.93 12.18 0.46
CA HIS A 38 11.58 10.90 -0.16
C HIS A 38 12.53 10.45 -1.27
N LYS A 39 12.46 9.16 -1.59
CA LYS A 39 13.12 8.54 -2.74
C LYS A 39 12.21 7.50 -3.38
N VAL A 40 12.21 7.43 -4.70
CA VAL A 40 11.48 6.43 -5.50
C VAL A 40 12.49 5.70 -6.39
N GLY A 41 12.67 4.39 -6.20
CA GLY A 41 13.59 3.57 -7.00
C GLY A 41 12.84 2.70 -8.01
N CYS A 42 13.28 2.69 -9.27
CA CYS A 42 12.80 1.76 -10.27
C CYS A 42 13.66 0.48 -10.26
N VAL A 43 13.41 -0.40 -9.28
CA VAL A 43 14.27 -1.55 -8.96
C VAL A 43 13.46 -2.77 -8.54
N ASP A 44 13.97 -3.98 -8.81
CA ASP A 44 13.37 -5.21 -8.29
C ASP A 44 13.61 -5.32 -6.77
N ALA A 45 12.54 -5.57 -6.01
CA ALA A 45 12.59 -5.83 -4.57
C ALA A 45 13.52 -7.00 -4.18
N ALA A 46 13.73 -7.96 -5.10
CA ALA A 46 14.65 -9.08 -4.92
C ALA A 46 16.11 -8.75 -5.27
N ASP A 47 16.41 -7.70 -6.05
CA ASP A 47 17.79 -7.31 -6.30
C ASP A 47 18.41 -6.64 -5.07
N LYS A 48 19.18 -7.44 -4.34
CA LYS A 48 19.89 -7.04 -3.13
C LYS A 48 20.88 -5.89 -3.35
N LYS A 49 21.54 -5.83 -4.51
CA LYS A 49 22.54 -4.81 -4.79
C LYS A 49 21.86 -3.46 -4.99
N ASP A 50 20.80 -3.43 -5.78
CA ASP A 50 20.10 -2.18 -6.09
C ASP A 50 19.25 -1.70 -4.91
N ILE A 51 18.61 -2.60 -4.15
CA ILE A 51 17.97 -2.23 -2.89
C ILE A 51 18.99 -1.65 -1.90
N LEU A 52 20.11 -2.32 -1.62
CA LEU A 52 21.07 -1.85 -0.60
C LEU A 52 21.87 -0.60 -1.03
N LYS A 53 22.07 -0.37 -2.33
CA LYS A 53 22.68 0.86 -2.87
C LYS A 53 21.78 2.08 -2.64
N ASN A 54 20.47 1.91 -2.80
CA ASN A 54 19.52 3.01 -2.96
C ASN A 54 18.67 3.27 -1.70
N SER A 55 18.22 2.20 -1.03
CA SER A 55 17.66 2.29 0.31
C SER A 55 18.79 2.48 1.33
N ALA A 56 18.57 3.34 2.32
CA ALA A 56 19.61 3.60 3.31
C ALA A 56 19.76 2.40 4.28
N CYS A 57 20.73 1.53 3.99
CA CYS A 57 21.06 0.32 4.76
C CYS A 57 20.99 0.54 6.28
N ASN A 58 20.26 -0.36 6.98
CA ASN A 58 20.08 -0.34 8.43
C ASN A 58 19.58 1.01 9.02
N LYS A 59 18.72 1.76 8.30
CA LYS A 59 18.13 3.02 8.79
C LYS A 59 16.61 3.04 8.94
N ALA A 60 15.88 2.12 8.30
CA ALA A 60 14.43 2.10 8.36
C ALA A 60 13.91 1.55 9.70
N THR A 61 12.82 2.08 10.24
CA THR A 61 12.13 1.49 11.42
C THR A 61 10.88 0.71 11.06
N LEU A 62 10.38 0.89 9.85
CA LEU A 62 9.13 0.30 9.40
C LEU A 62 9.23 -0.11 7.93
N ALA A 63 8.94 -1.38 7.66
CA ALA A 63 8.68 -1.89 6.32
C ALA A 63 7.18 -2.18 6.16
N ILE A 64 6.61 -1.78 5.02
CA ILE A 64 5.25 -2.09 4.63
C ILE A 64 5.33 -2.65 3.21
N GLN A 65 5.04 -3.94 3.05
CA GLN A 65 5.21 -4.65 1.78
C GLN A 65 3.85 -5.18 1.29
N ASP A 66 3.54 -4.96 0.01
CA ASP A 66 2.31 -5.41 -0.67
C ASP A 66 2.64 -6.12 -2.00
N PRO A 67 3.38 -7.25 -1.97
CA PRO A 67 3.90 -7.89 -3.17
C PRO A 67 2.78 -8.45 -4.07
N PRO A 68 2.97 -8.52 -5.40
CA PRO A 68 1.98 -9.07 -6.32
C PRO A 68 1.70 -10.56 -6.08
N TYR A 69 0.50 -10.90 -5.57
CA TYR A 69 0.08 -12.28 -5.27
C TYR A 69 -0.44 -13.07 -6.48
N ASN A 70 -0.48 -12.49 -7.67
CA ASN A 70 -1.22 -13.05 -8.80
C ASN A 70 -0.57 -14.35 -9.32
N PHE A 71 -1.11 -15.49 -8.85
CA PHE A 71 -0.88 -16.86 -9.32
C PHE A 71 -1.21 -17.11 -10.80
N VAL A 72 -1.32 -16.08 -11.64
CA VAL A 72 -1.39 -16.24 -13.09
C VAL A 72 0.03 -16.28 -13.69
N ALA A 73 0.98 -15.49 -13.17
CA ALA A 73 2.25 -15.18 -13.85
C ALA A 73 3.26 -16.33 -14.11
N PHE A 74 3.38 -17.37 -13.26
CA PHE A 74 4.41 -18.43 -13.46
C PHE A 74 3.82 -19.79 -13.95
N GLY A 75 4.60 -20.88 -13.96
CA GLY A 75 4.05 -22.24 -14.13
C GLY A 75 3.36 -22.77 -12.86
N LYS A 76 2.56 -23.85 -12.89
CA LYS A 76 1.85 -24.36 -11.68
C LYS A 76 2.78 -24.82 -10.54
N ARG A 77 4.07 -25.01 -10.83
CA ARG A 77 5.20 -25.01 -9.88
C ARG A 77 5.44 -23.59 -9.30
N LYS A 78 4.37 -23.02 -8.73
CA LYS A 78 4.14 -21.58 -8.51
C LYS A 78 4.57 -21.12 -7.14
N ALA A 79 4.04 -21.79 -6.11
CA ALA A 79 4.19 -21.39 -4.72
C ALA A 79 5.65 -21.43 -4.27
N GLU A 80 6.38 -22.52 -4.51
CA GLU A 80 7.80 -22.63 -4.11
C GLU A 80 8.66 -21.50 -4.69
N LYS A 81 8.55 -21.22 -5.99
CA LYS A 81 9.28 -20.11 -6.63
C LYS A 81 8.88 -18.74 -6.07
N PHE A 82 7.57 -18.51 -5.91
CA PHE A 82 7.07 -17.28 -5.30
C PHE A 82 7.59 -17.10 -3.88
N ILE A 83 7.66 -18.18 -3.08
CA ILE A 83 8.16 -18.16 -1.70
C ILE A 83 9.69 -17.99 -1.65
N SER A 84 10.44 -18.54 -2.61
CA SER A 84 11.88 -18.26 -2.75
C SER A 84 12.12 -16.77 -3.05
N TRP A 85 11.38 -16.20 -4.00
CA TRP A 85 11.43 -14.76 -4.30
C TRP A 85 10.96 -13.91 -3.10
N CYS A 86 9.95 -14.37 -2.34
CA CYS A 86 9.57 -13.75 -1.08
C CYS A 86 10.69 -13.73 -0.05
N LYS A 87 11.46 -14.81 0.06
CA LYS A 87 12.62 -14.86 0.95
C LYS A 87 13.67 -13.81 0.54
N GLU A 88 13.94 -13.64 -0.76
CA GLU A 88 14.89 -12.65 -1.28
C GLU A 88 14.52 -11.21 -0.87
N TRP A 89 13.28 -10.76 -1.12
CA TRP A 89 12.91 -9.40 -0.72
C TRP A 89 12.65 -9.23 0.80
N ILE A 90 12.36 -10.31 1.53
CA ILE A 90 12.36 -10.31 3.01
C ILE A 90 13.78 -10.12 3.56
N GLU A 91 14.78 -10.81 3.03
CA GLU A 91 16.19 -10.64 3.40
C GLU A 91 16.68 -9.23 3.08
N ASN A 92 16.31 -8.68 1.91
CA ASN A 92 16.60 -7.31 1.54
C ASN A 92 15.93 -6.31 2.50
N SER A 93 14.64 -6.50 2.82
CA SER A 93 13.92 -5.68 3.82
C SER A 93 14.62 -5.71 5.18
N ASN A 94 15.01 -6.90 5.67
CA ASN A 94 15.70 -7.09 6.94
C ASN A 94 17.05 -6.33 7.01
N ALA A 95 17.80 -6.30 5.92
CA ALA A 95 19.06 -5.57 5.81
C ALA A 95 18.89 -4.03 5.80
N CYS A 96 17.72 -3.54 5.40
CA CYS A 96 17.38 -2.12 5.41
C CYS A 96 16.88 -1.62 6.78
N LEU A 97 16.33 -2.54 7.59
CA LEU A 97 15.68 -2.26 8.87
C LEU A 97 16.63 -2.27 10.07
N LYS A 98 16.48 -1.28 10.96
CA LYS A 98 17.13 -1.19 12.28
C LYS A 98 16.86 -2.46 13.11
N ASN A 99 17.71 -2.71 14.12
CA ASN A 99 17.56 -3.85 15.04
C ASN A 99 16.22 -3.87 15.78
N ASP A 100 15.69 -2.70 16.13
CA ASP A 100 14.33 -2.54 16.66
C ASP A 100 13.45 -1.93 15.57
N SER A 101 12.64 -2.76 14.92
CA SER A 101 11.84 -2.37 13.76
C SER A 101 10.62 -3.26 13.52
N SER A 102 9.66 -2.72 12.76
CA SER A 102 8.39 -3.37 12.43
C SER A 102 8.31 -3.73 10.95
N LEU A 103 7.70 -4.87 10.63
CA LEU A 103 7.45 -5.36 9.29
C LEU A 103 5.96 -5.72 9.14
N TYR A 104 5.30 -5.10 8.17
CA TYR A 104 3.94 -5.42 7.77
C TYR A 104 3.97 -5.98 6.36
N VAL A 105 3.35 -7.16 6.16
CA VAL A 105 3.25 -7.82 4.87
C VAL A 105 1.79 -8.09 4.59
N TRP A 106 1.21 -7.41 3.59
CA TRP A 106 -0.09 -7.81 3.05
C TRP A 106 0.06 -9.17 2.35
N LEU A 107 -0.95 -10.03 2.41
CA LEU A 107 -0.92 -11.32 1.73
C LEU A 107 -2.33 -11.84 1.38
N GLY A 108 -2.49 -12.36 0.17
CA GLY A 108 -3.71 -13.05 -0.25
C GLY A 108 -3.83 -14.45 0.36
N ALA A 109 -5.05 -14.85 0.70
CA ALA A 109 -5.40 -16.22 1.09
C ALA A 109 -6.37 -16.80 0.05
N ASP A 110 -5.86 -17.41 -1.04
CA ASP A 110 -6.73 -17.90 -2.11
C ASP A 110 -7.52 -19.15 -1.68
N GLN A 111 -8.75 -18.93 -1.22
CA GLN A 111 -9.68 -19.98 -0.80
C GLN A 111 -10.02 -21.00 -1.90
N ASN A 112 -9.75 -20.70 -3.18
CA ASN A 112 -9.94 -21.65 -4.29
C ASN A 112 -8.71 -22.54 -4.52
N ASN A 113 -7.56 -22.17 -3.94
CA ASN A 113 -6.27 -22.85 -4.09
C ASN A 113 -5.61 -23.09 -2.72
N HIS A 114 -6.37 -23.69 -1.78
CA HIS A 114 -5.91 -24.09 -0.44
C HIS A 114 -5.23 -22.97 0.37
N TYR A 115 -5.75 -21.75 0.25
CA TYR A 115 -5.27 -20.52 0.92
C TYR A 115 -3.84 -20.09 0.54
N GLN A 116 -3.26 -20.62 -0.54
CA GLN A 116 -1.94 -20.20 -1.00
C GLN A 116 -1.91 -18.67 -1.30
N PRO A 117 -0.76 -17.99 -1.11
CA PRO A 117 0.52 -18.51 -0.63
C PRO A 117 0.68 -18.35 0.90
N LEU A 118 -0.38 -17.90 1.59
CA LEU A 118 -0.33 -17.49 2.99
C LEU A 118 0.29 -18.53 3.94
N PRO A 119 -0.09 -19.83 3.92
CA PRO A 119 0.55 -20.83 4.79
C PRO A 119 2.05 -20.96 4.53
N GLN A 120 2.47 -21.06 3.27
CA GLN A 120 3.87 -21.25 2.90
C GLN A 120 4.72 -20.02 3.26
N PHE A 121 4.16 -18.82 3.15
CA PHE A 121 4.83 -17.59 3.57
C PHE A 121 5.00 -17.53 5.09
N ILE A 122 3.97 -17.88 5.86
CA ILE A 122 4.05 -17.93 7.33
C ILE A 122 5.16 -18.89 7.78
N THR A 123 5.24 -20.09 7.17
CA THR A 123 6.32 -21.04 7.48
C THR A 123 7.70 -20.55 7.04
N MET A 124 7.82 -19.90 5.87
CA MET A 124 9.09 -19.31 5.42
C MET A 124 9.58 -18.20 6.37
N MET A 125 8.67 -17.48 7.03
CA MET A 125 9.02 -16.46 8.01
C MET A 125 9.57 -17.02 9.33
N GLU A 126 9.43 -18.31 9.64
CA GLU A 126 9.99 -18.92 10.86
C GLU A 126 11.53 -18.77 10.93
N ASP A 127 12.21 -18.94 9.79
CA ASP A 127 13.68 -18.81 9.66
C ASP A 127 14.15 -17.38 9.31
N SER A 128 13.24 -16.40 9.20
CA SER A 128 13.56 -15.05 8.70
C SER A 128 14.30 -14.15 9.70
N GLY A 129 14.34 -14.54 10.98
CA GLY A 129 14.83 -13.71 12.08
C GLY A 129 13.81 -12.68 12.60
N PHE A 130 12.60 -12.62 12.03
CA PHE A 130 11.51 -11.79 12.54
C PHE A 130 10.59 -12.57 13.51
N THR A 131 10.09 -11.89 14.54
CA THR A 131 9.10 -12.44 15.50
C THR A 131 7.70 -11.99 15.13
N SER A 132 6.74 -12.93 15.04
CA SER A 132 5.33 -12.60 14.79
C SER A 132 4.70 -11.84 15.97
N LYS A 133 3.83 -10.85 15.66
CA LYS A 133 3.08 -10.08 16.66
C LYS A 133 1.57 -10.13 16.44
N SER A 134 1.11 -10.06 15.19
CA SER A 134 -0.32 -10.11 14.90
C SER A 134 -0.62 -10.64 13.52
N PHE A 135 -1.73 -11.38 13.40
CA PHE A 135 -2.40 -11.65 12.14
C PHE A 135 -3.58 -10.67 12.05
N ILE A 136 -3.53 -9.74 11.10
CA ILE A 136 -4.50 -8.65 10.94
C ILE A 136 -5.37 -8.91 9.70
N THR A 137 -6.68 -8.69 9.82
CA THR A 137 -7.62 -8.73 8.70
C THR A 137 -8.24 -7.36 8.48
N MET A 138 -8.03 -6.75 7.31
CA MET A 138 -8.86 -5.64 6.87
C MET A 138 -10.13 -6.20 6.21
N ARG A 139 -11.29 -5.84 6.73
CA ARG A 139 -12.59 -6.28 6.21
C ARG A 139 -13.09 -5.27 5.17
N ASN A 140 -13.01 -5.64 3.90
CA ASN A 140 -13.66 -4.93 2.81
C ASN A 140 -15.17 -4.83 3.05
N GLN A 141 -15.77 -3.69 2.71
CA GLN A 141 -17.21 -3.48 2.84
C GLN A 141 -18.00 -4.14 1.71
N ARG A 142 -17.38 -4.30 0.53
CA ARG A 142 -17.94 -5.00 -0.63
C ARG A 142 -17.09 -6.21 -1.00
N GLY A 143 -17.77 -7.29 -1.36
CA GLY A 143 -17.20 -8.48 -1.98
C GLY A 143 -18.21 -9.09 -2.96
N TYR A 144 -17.78 -10.11 -3.70
CA TYR A 144 -18.68 -10.85 -4.59
C TYR A 144 -19.40 -11.94 -3.79
N GLY A 145 -20.73 -11.85 -3.71
CA GLY A 145 -21.56 -12.91 -3.15
C GLY A 145 -21.48 -14.17 -4.01
N THR A 146 -21.51 -15.35 -3.38
CA THR A 146 -21.50 -16.64 -4.09
C THR A 146 -22.62 -17.53 -3.57
N GLN A 147 -23.10 -18.46 -4.40
CA GLN A 147 -24.20 -19.38 -4.02
C GLN A 147 -23.74 -20.59 -3.21
N LYS A 148 -22.43 -20.86 -3.11
CA LYS A 148 -21.87 -22.09 -2.51
C LYS A 148 -20.79 -21.82 -1.45
N ASN A 149 -20.48 -20.56 -1.17
CA ASN A 149 -19.43 -20.15 -0.23
C ASN A 149 -19.73 -18.74 0.33
N TRP A 150 -19.09 -18.38 1.44
CA TRP A 150 -19.16 -17.05 2.03
C TRP A 150 -18.60 -15.98 1.08
N MET A 151 -19.13 -14.76 1.20
CA MET A 151 -18.65 -13.61 0.44
C MET A 151 -17.21 -13.27 0.85
N ALA A 152 -16.27 -13.31 -0.11
CA ALA A 152 -14.89 -12.96 0.14
C ALA A 152 -14.74 -11.44 0.36
N VAL A 153 -14.45 -11.05 1.60
CA VAL A 153 -14.30 -9.64 2.04
C VAL A 153 -13.06 -9.40 2.89
N ARG A 154 -12.06 -10.28 2.82
CA ARG A 154 -10.88 -10.24 3.69
C ARG A 154 -9.65 -9.86 2.88
N GLN A 155 -8.86 -8.94 3.41
CA GLN A 155 -7.47 -8.71 3.00
C GLN A 155 -6.61 -8.95 4.24
N GLU A 156 -5.72 -9.93 4.17
CA GLU A 156 -4.90 -10.32 5.32
C GLU A 156 -3.58 -9.55 5.32
N MET A 157 -3.07 -9.27 6.51
CA MET A 157 -1.81 -8.60 6.73
C MET A 157 -1.13 -9.23 7.94
N LEU A 158 0.10 -9.66 7.74
CA LEU A 158 0.94 -10.22 8.80
C LEU A 158 1.79 -9.10 9.40
N PHE A 159 1.80 -8.99 10.72
CA PHE A 159 2.64 -8.06 11.46
C PHE A 159 3.72 -8.82 12.24
N TYR A 160 4.97 -8.52 11.91
CA TYR A 160 6.19 -9.03 12.52
C TYR A 160 7.06 -7.88 13.06
N VAL A 161 8.01 -8.21 13.93
CA VAL A 161 9.05 -7.27 14.40
C VAL A 161 10.43 -7.91 14.41
N LYS A 162 11.45 -7.08 14.33
CA LYS A 162 12.85 -7.38 14.66
C LYS A 162 13.15 -6.66 15.96
N GLY A 163 13.78 -7.35 16.93
CA GLY A 163 14.03 -6.80 18.26
C GLY A 163 12.75 -6.43 19.02
N ASN A 164 12.74 -5.27 19.65
CA ASN A 164 11.64 -4.74 20.46
C ASN A 164 11.34 -3.28 20.08
N PRO A 165 10.72 -3.03 18.90
CA PRO A 165 10.38 -1.68 18.45
C PRO A 165 9.32 -1.03 19.34
N GLU A 166 9.27 0.30 19.30
CA GLU A 166 8.17 1.07 19.86
C GLU A 166 6.85 0.75 19.14
N PHE A 167 5.75 0.76 19.90
CA PHE A 167 4.40 0.66 19.36
C PHE A 167 3.51 1.73 19.99
N ASN A 168 3.12 2.73 19.20
CA ASN A 168 2.23 3.79 19.60
C ASN A 168 0.79 3.28 19.67
N VAL A 169 0.39 2.88 20.88
CA VAL A 169 -0.95 2.36 21.17
C VAL A 169 -2.08 3.36 20.85
N GLU A 170 -1.80 4.67 20.88
CA GLU A 170 -2.82 5.69 20.60
C GLU A 170 -3.16 5.81 19.11
N ALA A 171 -2.23 5.47 18.21
CA ALA A 171 -2.54 5.28 16.78
C ALA A 171 -3.42 4.04 16.51
N GLY A 172 -3.59 3.18 17.51
CA GLY A 172 -4.51 2.06 17.50
C GLY A 172 -5.97 2.44 17.73
N TYR A 173 -6.34 3.71 17.98
CA TYR A 173 -7.76 4.08 18.10
C TYR A 173 -8.46 4.18 16.73
N THR A 174 -9.77 3.94 16.74
CA THR A 174 -10.67 4.07 15.58
C THR A 174 -11.55 5.31 15.74
N ASP A 175 -12.35 5.62 14.73
CA ASP A 175 -13.41 6.64 14.83
C ASP A 175 -14.73 6.08 15.40
N ILE A 176 -14.77 4.80 15.81
CA ILE A 176 -15.99 4.13 16.29
C ILE A 176 -16.19 4.42 17.79
N PRO A 177 -17.29 5.10 18.20
CA PRO A 177 -17.54 5.42 19.60
C PRO A 177 -17.80 4.19 20.47
N LYS A 178 -17.46 4.26 21.76
CA LYS A 178 -17.84 3.26 22.76
C LYS A 178 -19.34 3.38 23.09
N ILE A 179 -20.15 2.51 22.50
CA ILE A 179 -21.60 2.47 22.73
C ILE A 179 -21.95 1.82 24.09
N LEU A 180 -21.24 0.76 24.49
CA LEU A 180 -21.46 0.07 25.76
C LEU A 180 -20.72 0.77 26.91
N LYS A 181 -21.47 1.49 27.76
CA LYS A 181 -21.06 1.95 29.09
C LYS A 181 -21.59 0.97 30.15
N GLY A 182 -20.86 0.73 31.24
CA GLY A 182 -21.36 -0.07 32.39
C GLY A 182 -20.97 -1.55 32.44
N TYR A 183 -19.81 -1.96 31.91
CA TYR A 183 -19.19 -3.22 32.35
C TYR A 183 -18.48 -3.01 33.69
N TYR A 184 -19.27 -3.01 34.77
CA TYR A 184 -18.78 -2.94 36.15
C TYR A 184 -18.00 -4.20 36.50
N LYS A 185 -16.85 -4.04 37.15
CA LYS A 185 -16.07 -5.14 37.72
C LYS A 185 -15.64 -4.78 39.13
N THR A 186 -15.97 -5.64 40.08
CA THR A 186 -15.47 -5.51 41.45
C THR A 186 -13.98 -5.84 41.49
N VAL A 187 -13.17 -4.88 41.91
CA VAL A 187 -11.72 -5.04 42.14
C VAL A 187 -11.44 -4.57 43.56
N ASN A 188 -10.85 -5.43 44.40
CA ASN A 188 -10.58 -5.16 45.81
C ASN A 188 -11.81 -4.65 46.60
N GLY A 189 -13.00 -5.20 46.31
CA GLY A 189 -14.26 -4.81 46.97
C GLY A 189 -14.90 -3.51 46.48
N LYS A 190 -14.24 -2.74 45.61
CA LYS A 190 -14.80 -1.55 44.96
C LYS A 190 -15.37 -1.93 43.59
N GLU A 191 -16.61 -1.56 43.27
CA GLU A 191 -17.04 -1.55 41.87
C GLU A 191 -16.22 -0.51 41.10
N THR A 192 -15.45 -1.00 40.13
CA THR A 192 -14.74 -0.17 39.16
C THR A 192 -15.45 -0.29 37.82
N ASP A 193 -15.87 0.84 37.25
CA ASP A 193 -16.19 0.88 35.82
C ASP A 193 -14.86 0.76 35.06
N ASN A 194 -14.82 -0.07 34.02
CA ASN A 194 -13.66 -0.19 33.13
C ASN A 194 -13.26 1.15 32.47
N ILE A 195 -14.12 2.18 32.51
CA ILE A 195 -13.79 3.57 32.15
C ILE A 195 -12.53 4.07 32.86
N GLU A 196 -12.25 3.72 34.13
CA GLU A 196 -11.03 4.16 34.85
C GLU A 196 -9.71 3.73 34.15
N ARG A 197 -9.75 2.79 33.18
CA ARG A 197 -8.60 2.36 32.36
C ARG A 197 -8.62 2.86 30.92
N GLY A 198 -9.75 3.36 30.41
CA GLY A 198 -9.97 3.63 29.00
C GLY A 198 -9.80 5.10 28.60
N LYS A 199 -8.56 5.55 28.35
CA LYS A 199 -8.17 6.96 28.07
C LYS A 199 -8.83 7.68 26.86
N SER A 200 -9.79 7.09 26.16
CA SER A 200 -10.38 7.63 24.93
C SER A 200 -11.84 7.18 24.77
N ASP A 201 -12.68 8.03 24.19
CA ASP A 201 -14.10 7.77 23.92
C ASP A 201 -14.34 6.73 22.81
N PHE A 202 -13.31 6.44 22.01
CA PHE A 202 -13.37 5.52 20.88
C PHE A 202 -12.82 4.12 21.22
N ILE A 203 -13.22 3.11 20.45
CA ILE A 203 -12.64 1.76 20.59
C ILE A 203 -11.26 1.69 19.93
N ARG A 204 -10.38 0.85 20.50
CA ARG A 204 -9.13 0.46 19.83
C ARG A 204 -9.44 -0.51 18.69
N ALA A 205 -8.75 -0.35 17.58
CA ALA A 205 -8.67 -1.32 16.51
C ALA A 205 -8.05 -2.61 17.10
N GLY A 206 -8.80 -3.71 17.03
CA GLY A 206 -8.22 -5.03 17.21
C GLY A 206 -7.40 -5.42 15.97
N ASN A 207 -7.09 -6.71 15.87
CA ASN A 207 -6.51 -7.29 14.66
C ASN A 207 -7.57 -7.60 13.57
N VAL A 208 -8.80 -7.09 13.71
CA VAL A 208 -9.80 -7.10 12.63
C VAL A 208 -10.26 -5.67 12.41
N TRP A 209 -9.87 -5.08 11.29
CA TRP A 209 -10.16 -3.69 10.94
C TRP A 209 -11.44 -3.63 10.12
N VAL A 210 -12.49 -3.10 10.74
CA VAL A 210 -13.83 -2.92 10.14
C VAL A 210 -14.15 -1.45 9.85
N ASP A 211 -13.32 -0.53 10.30
CA ASP A 211 -13.48 0.92 10.23
C ASP A 211 -12.73 1.57 9.06
N ILE A 212 -12.08 0.76 8.22
CA ILE A 212 -11.33 1.20 7.05
C ILE A 212 -12.10 0.85 5.79
N GLN A 213 -12.31 1.87 4.96
CA GLN A 213 -12.98 1.75 3.67
C GLN A 213 -11.97 1.32 2.60
N GLN A 214 -12.25 0.21 1.89
CA GLN A 214 -11.53 -0.16 0.68
C GLN A 214 -11.68 0.95 -0.38
N ILE A 215 -10.66 1.17 -1.22
CA ILE A 215 -10.72 2.21 -2.26
C ILE A 215 -11.81 1.92 -3.28
N PHE A 216 -12.56 2.96 -3.64
CA PHE A 216 -13.54 2.98 -4.70
C PHE A 216 -13.23 4.11 -5.68
N TYR A 217 -13.58 3.93 -6.95
CA TYR A 217 -13.37 4.90 -8.03
C TYR A 217 -13.89 6.33 -7.74
N ARG A 218 -14.89 6.48 -6.86
CA ARG A 218 -15.45 7.77 -6.43
C ARG A 218 -14.70 8.46 -5.28
N MET A 219 -13.69 7.84 -4.69
CA MET A 219 -12.88 8.46 -3.63
C MET A 219 -11.80 9.34 -4.27
N GLU A 220 -11.49 10.49 -3.66
CA GLU A 220 -10.42 11.37 -4.17
C GLU A 220 -9.09 10.63 -4.27
N GLU A 221 -8.80 9.81 -3.27
CA GLU A 221 -7.60 8.99 -3.15
C GLU A 221 -7.38 8.03 -4.33
N ASN A 222 -8.43 7.68 -5.09
CA ASN A 222 -8.34 6.73 -6.19
C ASN A 222 -7.38 7.19 -7.29
N VAL A 223 -6.40 6.34 -7.60
CA VAL A 223 -5.46 6.52 -8.72
C VAL A 223 -5.90 5.61 -9.87
N ASN A 224 -6.37 6.17 -10.98
CA ASN A 224 -6.73 5.36 -12.15
C ASN A 224 -5.49 4.70 -12.76
N GLY A 225 -5.68 3.54 -13.41
CA GLY A 225 -4.61 2.65 -13.88
C GLY A 225 -4.06 1.66 -12.83
N CYS A 226 -4.23 1.96 -11.53
CA CYS A 226 -3.74 1.14 -10.42
C CYS A 226 -4.79 0.11 -9.96
N TYR A 227 -4.47 -1.19 -9.99
CA TYR A 227 -5.48 -2.25 -9.86
C TYR A 227 -5.71 -2.78 -8.43
N ALA A 228 -4.77 -2.57 -7.50
CA ALA A 228 -4.80 -3.12 -6.14
C ALA A 228 -4.49 -2.11 -5.01
N GLN A 229 -4.70 -0.80 -5.24
CA GLN A 229 -4.37 0.27 -4.29
C GLN A 229 -4.91 0.02 -2.87
N LYS A 230 -4.00 0.01 -1.88
CA LYS A 230 -4.36 0.03 -0.45
C LYS A 230 -4.83 1.43 -0.02
N PRO A 231 -5.79 1.55 0.93
CA PRO A 231 -6.28 2.84 1.41
C PRO A 231 -5.26 3.59 2.28
N LEU A 232 -5.15 4.92 2.15
CA LEU A 232 -4.30 5.75 3.00
C LEU A 232 -4.58 5.50 4.49
N LYS A 233 -5.85 5.44 4.91
CA LYS A 233 -6.21 5.20 6.32
C LYS A 233 -5.62 3.90 6.89
N ALA A 234 -5.39 2.87 6.07
CA ALA A 234 -4.71 1.65 6.51
C ALA A 234 -3.22 1.89 6.73
N ILE A 235 -2.56 2.56 5.79
CA ILE A 235 -1.12 2.79 5.83
C ILE A 235 -0.76 3.86 6.87
N GLU A 236 -1.57 4.91 7.03
CA GLU A 236 -1.45 5.94 8.06
C GLU A 236 -1.56 5.34 9.47
N ARG A 237 -2.46 4.37 9.69
CA ARG A 237 -2.54 3.59 10.94
C ARG A 237 -1.25 2.82 11.21
N ILE A 238 -0.71 2.13 10.19
CA ILE A 238 0.54 1.35 10.32
C ILE A 238 1.73 2.27 10.65
N ILE A 239 1.92 3.35 9.89
CA ILE A 239 3.00 4.33 10.09
C ILE A 239 2.88 4.99 11.47
N SER A 240 1.67 5.41 11.86
CA SER A 240 1.46 6.09 13.15
C SER A 240 1.65 5.16 14.35
N ALA A 241 1.38 3.86 14.20
CA ALA A 241 1.54 2.87 15.25
C ALA A 241 2.98 2.36 15.40
N SER A 242 3.73 2.28 14.31
CA SER A 242 4.99 1.52 14.25
C SER A 242 6.19 2.30 13.71
N SER A 243 6.15 3.64 13.75
CA SER A 243 7.29 4.54 13.52
C SER A 243 7.11 5.86 14.26
N SER A 244 8.20 6.58 14.52
CA SER A 244 8.18 7.97 15.00
C SER A 244 8.31 8.99 13.84
N LYS A 245 8.09 10.29 14.11
CA LYS A 245 8.32 11.35 13.12
C LYS A 245 9.78 11.36 12.66
N GLU A 246 10.03 11.86 11.45
CA GLU A 246 11.35 11.96 10.80
C GLU A 246 12.04 10.61 10.51
N GLU A 247 11.47 9.50 10.97
CA GLU A 247 11.99 8.17 10.66
C GLU A 247 11.72 7.74 9.21
N LEU A 248 12.50 6.75 8.76
CA LEU A 248 12.42 6.18 7.43
C LEU A 248 11.48 4.97 7.39
N VAL A 249 10.47 5.05 6.54
CA VAL A 249 9.58 3.95 6.13
C VAL A 249 10.04 3.39 4.78
N ILE A 250 10.00 2.07 4.60
CA ILE A 250 10.31 1.40 3.32
C ILE A 250 9.14 0.57 2.78
N ASP A 251 8.99 0.58 1.46
CA ASP A 251 7.98 -0.16 0.70
C ASP A 251 8.51 -0.47 -0.71
N PHE A 252 8.77 -1.73 -1.03
CA PHE A 252 9.37 -2.15 -2.30
C PHE A 252 8.32 -2.55 -3.37
N PHE A 253 7.04 -2.22 -3.14
CA PHE A 253 5.93 -2.52 -4.04
C PHE A 253 5.02 -1.30 -4.21
N SER A 254 5.62 -0.16 -4.58
CA SER A 254 5.03 1.18 -4.50
C SER A 254 3.67 1.29 -5.20
N HIS A 255 3.57 0.78 -6.43
CA HIS A 255 2.36 0.73 -7.26
C HIS A 255 1.64 2.08 -7.42
N ALA A 256 0.77 2.43 -6.47
CA ALA A 256 0.04 3.70 -6.44
C ALA A 256 0.71 4.79 -5.57
N GLY A 257 1.83 4.50 -4.91
CA GLY A 257 2.53 5.43 -4.02
C GLY A 257 1.86 5.69 -2.67
N THR A 258 0.94 4.83 -2.22
CA THR A 258 0.17 5.07 -0.98
C THR A 258 1.08 5.17 0.25
N THR A 259 2.13 4.35 0.38
CA THR A 259 3.03 4.41 1.54
C THR A 259 3.86 5.68 1.59
N LEU A 260 4.41 6.11 0.45
CA LEU A 260 5.13 7.37 0.36
C LEU A 260 4.21 8.56 0.69
N LEU A 261 2.99 8.58 0.15
CA LEU A 261 2.02 9.65 0.46
C LEU A 261 1.58 9.65 1.93
N ALA A 262 1.37 8.48 2.55
CA ALA A 262 1.07 8.39 3.98
C ALA A 262 2.26 8.85 4.85
N ALA A 263 3.50 8.54 4.45
CA ALA A 263 4.70 9.01 5.13
C ALA A 263 4.86 10.53 5.03
N GLU A 264 4.64 11.11 3.83
CA GLU A 264 4.61 12.56 3.59
C GLU A 264 3.65 13.25 4.58
N LYS A 265 2.39 12.81 4.60
CA LYS A 265 1.30 13.32 5.46
C LYS A 265 1.61 13.23 6.96
N LEU A 266 2.32 12.19 7.37
CA LEU A 266 2.65 11.93 8.77
C LEU A 266 4.04 12.48 9.19
N ASN A 267 4.73 13.21 8.32
CA ASN A 267 6.09 13.71 8.56
C ASN A 267 7.10 12.59 8.85
N ARG A 268 7.11 11.56 8.02
CA ARG A 268 8.15 10.53 7.92
C ARG A 268 8.86 10.66 6.57
N SER A 269 10.10 10.19 6.50
CA SER A 269 10.81 9.99 5.24
C SER A 269 10.41 8.64 4.64
N CYS A 270 10.47 8.51 3.32
CA CYS A 270 10.16 7.22 2.67
C CYS A 270 11.11 6.92 1.51
N PHE A 271 11.69 5.73 1.52
CA PHE A 271 12.25 5.12 0.31
C PHE A 271 11.25 4.07 -0.16
N THR A 272 10.71 4.26 -1.36
CA THR A 272 9.83 3.27 -1.97
C THR A 272 10.40 2.81 -3.32
N ALA A 273 10.04 1.61 -3.76
CA ALA A 273 10.48 1.08 -5.04
C ALA A 273 9.33 0.38 -5.78
N ASP A 274 9.41 0.34 -7.09
CA ASP A 274 8.60 -0.53 -7.95
C ASP A 274 9.48 -1.01 -9.11
N ILE A 275 9.18 -2.18 -9.68
CA ILE A 275 9.91 -2.70 -10.84
C ILE A 275 9.42 -2.02 -12.14
N ASP A 276 8.23 -1.45 -12.16
CA ASP A 276 7.72 -0.72 -13.33
C ASP A 276 8.01 0.78 -13.25
N PRO A 277 8.74 1.36 -14.23
CA PRO A 277 8.90 2.81 -14.39
C PRO A 277 7.60 3.61 -14.28
N ILE A 278 6.48 3.06 -14.77
CA ILE A 278 5.19 3.77 -14.79
C ILE A 278 4.60 3.88 -13.39
N PHE A 279 4.71 2.85 -12.55
CA PHE A 279 4.26 2.92 -11.15
C PHE A 279 5.18 3.81 -10.30
N CYS A 280 6.47 3.87 -10.61
CA CYS A 280 7.38 4.88 -10.07
C CYS A 280 6.92 6.30 -10.44
N GLU A 281 6.66 6.56 -11.72
CA GLU A 281 6.21 7.87 -12.20
C GLU A 281 4.86 8.29 -11.57
N ILE A 282 3.90 7.37 -11.50
CA ILE A 282 2.61 7.59 -10.82
C ILE A 282 2.83 7.99 -9.36
N THR A 283 3.74 7.32 -8.66
CA THR A 283 4.09 7.60 -7.26
C THR A 283 4.66 9.00 -7.09
N ILE A 284 5.60 9.41 -7.95
CA ILE A 284 6.21 10.75 -7.89
C ILE A 284 5.16 11.82 -8.20
N ARG A 285 4.40 11.67 -9.29
CA ARG A 285 3.30 12.59 -9.65
C ARG A 285 2.26 12.73 -8.54
N ARG A 286 2.03 11.66 -7.77
CA ARG A 286 1.05 11.66 -6.65
C ARG A 286 1.56 12.47 -5.45
N LEU A 287 2.86 12.40 -5.15
CA LEU A 287 3.49 13.26 -4.15
C LEU A 287 3.40 14.73 -4.56
N GLU A 288 3.84 15.04 -5.79
CA GLU A 288 3.87 16.40 -6.33
C GLU A 288 2.47 17.03 -6.32
N ARG A 289 1.47 16.29 -6.83
CA ARG A 289 0.06 16.69 -6.81
C ARG A 289 -0.48 16.95 -5.41
N TYR A 290 -0.10 16.14 -4.43
CA TYR A 290 -0.54 16.33 -3.05
C TYR A 290 0.07 17.60 -2.44
N ARG A 291 1.36 17.87 -2.69
CA ARG A 291 2.01 19.09 -2.23
C ARG A 291 1.47 20.35 -2.91
N GLU A 292 1.18 20.29 -4.20
CA GLU A 292 0.61 21.41 -4.97
C GLU A 292 -0.84 21.73 -4.56
N SER A 293 -1.68 20.70 -4.42
CA SER A 293 -3.15 20.87 -4.40
C SER A 293 -3.87 20.26 -3.19
N GLY A 294 -3.16 19.58 -2.30
CA GLY A 294 -3.73 18.79 -1.20
C GLY A 294 -4.46 17.51 -1.63
N LYS A 295 -4.67 17.29 -2.93
CA LYS A 295 -5.45 16.17 -3.47
C LYS A 295 -4.69 14.85 -3.34
N THR A 296 -5.36 13.84 -2.79
CA THR A 296 -4.78 12.54 -2.45
C THR A 296 -4.72 11.53 -3.60
N GLY A 297 -5.27 11.89 -4.76
CA GLY A 297 -5.33 11.10 -5.98
C GLY A 297 -5.99 11.87 -7.12
N TRP A 298 -6.68 11.16 -8.03
CA TRP A 298 -7.30 11.75 -9.22
C TRP A 298 -8.79 11.46 -9.38
N GLN A 299 -9.37 10.49 -8.67
CA GLN A 299 -10.80 10.12 -8.73
C GLN A 299 -11.30 9.78 -10.14
N ASN A 300 -11.77 10.79 -10.88
CA ASN A 300 -12.29 10.70 -12.25
C ASN A 300 -11.30 11.19 -13.32
N SER A 301 -10.08 11.59 -12.92
CA SER A 301 -8.95 11.95 -13.79
C SER A 301 -7.83 10.90 -13.65
N ASN A 302 -6.67 11.09 -14.29
CA ASN A 302 -5.54 10.16 -14.20
C ASN A 302 -4.17 10.87 -14.21
N PRO A 303 -3.07 10.18 -13.81
CA PRO A 303 -1.74 10.77 -13.71
C PRO A 303 -1.13 11.28 -15.03
N PHE A 304 -1.59 10.80 -16.19
CA PHE A 304 -1.04 11.10 -17.52
C PHE A 304 -2.01 11.93 -18.39
N LEU A 305 -2.98 12.62 -17.78
CA LEU A 305 -4.05 13.33 -18.51
C LEU A 305 -3.50 14.34 -19.52
N GLU A 306 -2.46 15.09 -19.16
CA GLU A 306 -1.88 16.10 -20.04
C GLU A 306 -1.24 15.48 -21.29
N GLU A 307 -0.47 14.41 -21.11
CA GLU A 307 0.22 13.71 -22.20
C GLU A 307 -0.76 12.99 -23.11
N ILE A 308 -1.83 12.41 -22.55
CA ILE A 308 -2.93 11.83 -23.32
C ILE A 308 -3.58 12.91 -24.19
N LEU A 309 -3.94 14.07 -23.65
CA LEU A 309 -4.55 15.17 -24.43
C LEU A 309 -3.61 15.67 -25.54
N LYS A 310 -2.32 15.86 -25.23
CA LYS A 310 -1.30 16.29 -26.19
C LYS A 310 -1.03 15.25 -27.29
N SER A 311 -1.23 13.95 -27.03
CA SER A 311 -0.91 12.86 -27.97
C SER A 311 -2.13 12.35 -28.77
N LYS A 312 -2.16 12.68 -30.07
CA LYS A 312 -3.15 12.12 -31.02
C LYS A 312 -3.09 10.59 -31.14
N ILE A 313 -1.91 10.00 -30.96
CA ILE A 313 -1.73 8.54 -31.02
C ILE A 313 -2.42 7.88 -29.83
N ILE A 314 -2.20 8.42 -28.62
CA ILE A 314 -2.78 7.85 -27.40
C ILE A 314 -4.30 8.08 -27.37
N ARG A 315 -4.80 9.27 -27.73
CA ARG A 315 -6.26 9.48 -27.87
C ARG A 315 -6.91 8.54 -28.89
N LYS A 316 -6.24 8.26 -30.01
CA LYS A 316 -6.71 7.26 -30.97
C LYS A 316 -6.74 5.87 -30.33
N TYR A 317 -5.66 5.46 -29.65
CA TYR A 317 -5.61 4.17 -28.97
C TYR A 317 -6.76 3.99 -27.97
N PHE A 318 -7.01 4.99 -27.10
CA PHE A 318 -8.08 4.93 -26.10
C PHE A 318 -9.48 4.85 -26.71
N ARG A 319 -9.77 5.63 -27.76
CA ARG A 319 -11.06 5.55 -28.45
C ARG A 319 -11.23 4.20 -29.15
N ASP A 320 -10.23 3.77 -29.89
CA ASP A 320 -10.30 2.59 -30.75
C ASP A 320 -10.25 1.27 -29.93
N ARG A 321 -9.62 1.27 -28.73
CA ARG A 321 -9.47 0.09 -27.84
C ARG A 321 -10.50 0.02 -26.71
N TYR A 322 -10.91 1.16 -26.15
CA TYR A 322 -11.69 1.27 -24.92
C TYR A 322 -12.96 2.10 -25.03
N GLU A 323 -13.26 2.68 -26.21
CA GLU A 323 -14.40 3.59 -26.43
C GLU A 323 -14.35 4.86 -25.53
N ILE A 324 -13.16 5.26 -25.07
CA ILE A 324 -12.95 6.45 -24.23
C ILE A 324 -12.49 7.63 -25.10
N GLU A 325 -13.25 8.72 -25.11
CA GLU A 325 -12.86 9.97 -25.76
C GLU A 325 -12.31 11.00 -24.77
N TYR A 326 -11.13 11.54 -25.09
CA TYR A 326 -10.50 12.65 -24.40
C TYR A 326 -10.68 13.93 -25.22
N ASP A 327 -11.61 14.77 -24.75
CA ASP A 327 -12.05 16.01 -25.41
C ASP A 327 -11.44 17.23 -24.71
N ASP A 328 -10.61 17.97 -25.45
CA ASP A 328 -9.89 19.15 -24.96
C ASP A 328 -10.85 20.23 -24.40
N ALA A 329 -12.09 20.31 -24.91
CA ALA A 329 -13.08 21.31 -24.51
C ALA A 329 -13.75 21.06 -23.14
N LYS A 330 -13.65 19.83 -22.60
CA LYS A 330 -14.30 19.45 -21.32
C LYS A 330 -13.35 19.45 -20.11
N VAL A 331 -12.05 19.65 -20.35
CA VAL A 331 -11.02 19.54 -19.31
C VAL A 331 -10.60 20.89 -18.72
N GLY A 332 -10.56 21.96 -19.53
CA GLY A 332 -10.08 23.28 -19.09
C GLY A 332 -11.05 24.12 -18.22
N ALA A 333 -12.08 23.52 -17.63
CA ALA A 333 -13.14 24.25 -16.90
C ALA A 333 -13.00 24.21 -15.37
N ASP A 334 -12.15 23.33 -14.83
CA ASP A 334 -11.98 23.09 -13.38
C ASP A 334 -10.52 23.36 -12.91
N ASN A 335 -9.79 24.26 -13.60
CA ASN A 335 -8.43 24.73 -13.24
C ASN A 335 -8.48 25.96 -12.31
#